data_AF-A0A919A2S8-F1
#
_entry.id   AF-A0A919A2S8-F1
#
_cell.length_a   1.000
_cell.length_b   1.000
_cell.length_c   1.000
_cell.angle_alpha   90.00
_cell.angle_beta   90.00
_cell.angle_gamma   90.00
#
_symmetry.space_group_name_H-M   'P 1'
#
loop_
_entity.id
_entity.type
_entity.pdbx_description
1 polymer ?
#
loop_
_entity_poly.entity_id
_entity_poly.type
_entity_poly.pdbx_seq_one_letter_code
_entity_poly.pdbx_strand_id
1 'polypeptide(L)'
;MTLHIDADVKFDSKVLTDVAEALEPFSEAMFKQRGGRWIAVVEFGHAERTEPGPDEDKNPSVKIRVTSVEVAADEITGGRLRNLQREMYERRTSGDTLFADPDSDVA
;
A
#
# COMPACT_ATOMS: atom_id res chain seq x y z
N MET A 1 16.79 12.20 15.05
CA MET A 1 16.74 13.00 13.81
C MET A 1 16.52 12.01 12.68
N THR A 2 15.27 11.84 12.24
CA THR A 2 14.93 10.90 11.17
C THR A 2 15.26 11.60 9.85
N LEU A 3 16.19 11.05 9.05
CA LEU A 3 16.43 11.55 7.71
C LEU A 3 15.18 11.33 6.87
N HIS A 4 14.58 12.42 6.38
CA HIS A 4 13.50 12.35 5.41
C HIS A 4 14.12 12.20 4.02
N ILE A 5 13.82 11.09 3.34
CA ILE A 5 14.23 10.84 1.96
C ILE A 5 12.96 10.89 1.12
N ASP A 6 12.89 11.83 0.18
CA ASP A 6 11.81 11.89 -0.80
C ASP A 6 12.06 10.81 -1.87
N ALA A 7 11.36 9.68 -1.76
CA ALA A 7 11.58 8.51 -2.60
C ALA A 7 10.28 8.04 -3.26
N ASP A 8 10.36 7.75 -4.56
CA ASP A 8 9.25 7.17 -5.31
C ASP A 8 8.99 5.73 -4.88
N VAL A 9 7.72 5.37 -4.66
CA VAL A 9 7.32 3.99 -4.36
C VAL A 9 6.87 3.28 -5.64
N LYS A 10 7.45 2.11 -5.91
CA LYS A 10 7.14 1.27 -7.08
C LYS A 10 6.67 -0.11 -6.64
N PHE A 11 5.72 -0.69 -7.35
CA PHE A 11 5.36 -2.10 -7.16
C PHE A 11 6.24 -3.01 -7.98
N ASP A 12 6.66 -4.11 -7.38
CA ASP A 12 7.25 -5.21 -8.12
C ASP A 12 6.20 -6.02 -8.85
N SER A 13 6.47 -6.33 -10.12
CA SER A 13 5.55 -7.05 -11.00
C SER A 13 5.52 -8.55 -10.72
N LYS A 14 6.48 -9.07 -9.95
CA LYS A 14 6.54 -10.49 -9.58
C LYS A 14 5.48 -10.79 -8.51
N VAL A 15 4.65 -11.77 -8.78
CA VAL A 15 3.73 -12.39 -7.81
C VAL A 15 4.43 -13.62 -7.24
N LEU A 16 4.47 -13.74 -5.91
CA LEU A 16 5.01 -14.92 -5.24
C LEU A 16 4.03 -16.10 -5.37
N THR A 17 4.55 -17.33 -5.35
CA THR A 17 3.71 -18.54 -5.45
C THR A 17 2.61 -18.56 -4.39
N ASP A 18 2.95 -18.33 -3.13
CA ASP A 18 1.98 -18.32 -2.02
C ASP A 18 0.88 -17.26 -2.21
N VAL A 19 1.23 -16.10 -2.77
CA VAL A 19 0.27 -15.03 -3.09
C VAL A 19 -0.64 -15.47 -4.24
N ALA A 20 -0.11 -16.16 -5.25
CA ALA A 20 -0.91 -16.68 -6.35
C ALA A 20 -1.87 -17.80 -5.88
N GLU A 21 -1.40 -18.71 -5.03
CA GLU A 21 -2.20 -19.78 -4.43
C GLU A 21 -3.35 -19.22 -3.58
N ALA A 22 -3.09 -18.18 -2.77
CA ALA A 22 -4.13 -17.51 -1.99
C ALA A 22 -5.22 -16.84 -2.85
N LEU A 23 -4.89 -16.44 -4.08
CA LEU A 23 -5.82 -15.82 -5.03
C LEU A 23 -6.58 -16.85 -5.89
N GLU A 24 -6.04 -18.06 -6.06
CA GLU A 24 -6.59 -19.09 -6.93
C GLU A 24 -8.09 -19.37 -6.69
N PRO A 25 -8.59 -19.49 -5.44
CA PRO A 25 -10.02 -19.74 -5.17
C PRO A 25 -10.95 -18.64 -5.71
N PHE A 26 -10.43 -17.43 -5.94
CA PHE A 26 -11.21 -16.27 -6.41
C PHE A 26 -11.08 -16.05 -7.92
N SER A 27 -10.20 -16.79 -8.60
CA SER A 27 -9.86 -16.60 -10.02
C SER A 27 -11.06 -16.68 -10.96
N GLU A 28 -11.98 -17.63 -10.74
CA GLU A 28 -13.18 -17.78 -11.56
C GLU A 28 -14.11 -16.56 -11.42
N ALA A 29 -14.31 -16.08 -10.19
CA ALA A 29 -15.12 -14.90 -9.93
C ALA A 29 -14.47 -13.65 -10.56
N MET A 30 -13.14 -13.52 -10.44
CA MET A 30 -12.36 -12.45 -11.06
C MET A 30 -12.45 -12.45 -12.58
N PHE A 31 -12.40 -13.64 -13.19
CA PHE A 31 -12.55 -13.79 -14.63
C PHE A 31 -13.95 -13.39 -15.12
N LYS A 32 -15.01 -13.83 -14.42
CA LYS A 32 -16.40 -13.54 -14.78
C LYS A 32 -16.77 -12.06 -14.57
N GLN A 33 -16.21 -11.41 -13.56
CA GLN A 33 -16.53 -10.02 -13.20
C GLN A 33 -15.37 -9.09 -13.55
N ARG A 34 -15.23 -8.75 -14.85
CA ARG A 34 -14.13 -7.90 -15.36
C ARG A 34 -14.02 -6.49 -14.76
N GLY A 35 -15.03 -6.01 -14.04
CA GLY A 35 -15.01 -4.75 -13.27
C GLY A 35 -15.22 -4.95 -11.76
N GLY A 36 -15.09 -6.19 -11.30
CA GLY A 36 -15.22 -6.54 -9.89
C GLY A 36 -14.15 -5.86 -9.05
N ARG A 37 -14.46 -5.69 -7.77
CA ARG A 37 -13.52 -5.16 -6.78
C ARG A 37 -13.46 -6.15 -5.62
N TRP A 38 -12.26 -6.61 -5.33
CA TRP A 38 -11.96 -7.45 -4.18
C TRP A 38 -11.22 -6.61 -3.15
N ILE A 39 -11.57 -6.80 -1.89
CA ILE A 39 -10.85 -6.19 -0.78
C ILE A 39 -10.08 -7.29 -0.07
N ALA A 40 -8.82 -7.00 0.26
CA ALA A 40 -7.91 -7.94 0.87
C ALA A 40 -7.05 -7.22 1.92
N VAL A 41 -6.55 -8.00 2.87
CA VAL A 41 -5.39 -7.61 3.69
C VAL A 41 -4.15 -8.06 2.94
N VAL A 42 -3.17 -7.17 2.81
CA VAL A 42 -1.89 -7.47 2.16
C VAL A 42 -0.72 -7.08 3.05
N GLU A 43 0.33 -7.87 3.00
CA GLU A 43 1.64 -7.50 3.56
C GLU A 43 2.56 -7.06 2.42
N PHE A 44 3.29 -5.95 2.63
CA PHE A 44 4.30 -5.48 1.70
C PHE A 44 5.71 -5.77 2.24
N GLY A 45 6.54 -6.41 1.42
CA GLY A 45 7.96 -6.58 1.65
C GLY A 45 8.79 -5.65 0.78
N HIS A 46 9.96 -5.24 1.27
CA HIS A 46 10.97 -4.53 0.47
C HIS A 46 11.54 -5.46 -0.61
N ALA A 47 11.51 -5.03 -1.87
CA ALA A 47 12.05 -5.78 -2.99
C ALA A 47 13.41 -5.22 -3.45
N GLU A 48 13.50 -3.91 -3.65
CA GLU A 48 14.69 -3.25 -4.19
C GLU A 48 14.71 -1.78 -3.77
N ARG A 49 15.91 -1.21 -3.72
CA ARG A 49 16.11 0.23 -3.57
C ARG A 49 17.03 0.72 -4.67
N THR A 50 16.70 1.86 -5.26
CA THR A 50 17.50 2.53 -6.28
C THR A 50 17.91 3.90 -5.79
N GLU A 51 19.22 4.16 -5.77
CA GLU A 51 19.79 5.50 -5.62
C GLU A 51 20.17 6.04 -7.01
N PRO A 52 19.75 7.26 -7.39
CA PRO A 52 20.17 7.91 -8.61
C PRO A 52 21.68 8.21 -8.58
N GLY A 53 22.33 8.19 -9.73
CA GLY A 53 23.70 8.65 -9.86
C GLY A 53 23.84 10.17 -9.64
N PRO A 54 25.05 10.69 -9.40
CA PRO A 54 25.29 12.11 -9.12
C PRO A 54 24.76 13.07 -10.19
N ASP A 55 24.69 12.61 -11.45
CA ASP A 55 24.25 13.39 -12.61
C ASP A 55 22.83 13.01 -13.09
N GLU A 56 22.13 12.12 -12.38
CA GLU A 56 20.77 11.73 -12.72
C GLU A 56 19.74 12.61 -12.01
N ASP A 57 18.96 13.37 -12.78
CA ASP A 57 17.80 14.11 -12.28
C ASP A 57 16.59 13.17 -12.12
N LYS A 58 16.67 12.30 -11.10
CA LYS A 58 15.60 11.37 -10.70
C LYS A 58 15.53 11.31 -9.18
N ASN A 59 14.35 11.00 -8.66
CA ASN A 59 14.21 10.70 -7.25
C ASN A 59 14.78 9.30 -6.93
N PRO A 60 15.32 9.09 -5.72
CA PRO A 60 15.45 7.75 -5.15
C PRO A 60 14.14 6.98 -5.28
N SER A 61 14.22 5.65 -5.41
CA SER A 61 13.01 4.84 -5.43
C SER A 61 13.13 3.58 -4.59
N VAL A 62 12.01 3.19 -3.99
CA VAL A 62 11.84 1.92 -3.27
C VAL A 62 10.82 1.07 -3.99
N LYS A 63 11.20 -0.16 -4.30
CA LYS A 63 10.32 -1.16 -4.88
C LYS A 63 9.80 -2.06 -3.77
N ILE A 64 8.48 -2.20 -3.67
CA ILE A 64 7.79 -3.08 -2.73
C ILE A 64 7.06 -4.21 -3.45
N ARG A 65 6.86 -5.34 -2.79
CA ARG A 65 6.11 -6.49 -3.31
C ARG A 65 5.07 -6.93 -2.30
N VAL A 66 3.93 -7.40 -2.76
CA VAL A 66 2.99 -8.16 -1.90
C VAL A 66 3.64 -9.48 -1.52
N THR A 67 3.83 -9.72 -0.23
CA THR A 67 4.42 -10.96 0.31
C THR A 67 3.38 -11.92 0.86
N SER A 68 2.22 -11.40 1.28
CA SER A 68 1.08 -12.17 1.77
C SER A 68 -0.22 -11.47 1.37
N VAL A 69 -1.29 -12.24 1.14
CA VAL A 69 -2.62 -11.73 0.79
C VAL A 69 -3.72 -12.60 1.37
N GLU A 70 -4.74 -11.95 1.94
CA GLU A 70 -5.97 -12.59 2.41
C GLU A 70 -7.18 -11.82 1.87
N VAL A 71 -7.89 -12.42 0.92
CA VAL A 71 -9.06 -11.81 0.27
C VAL A 71 -10.31 -12.04 1.13
N ALA A 72 -11.16 -11.02 1.26
CA ALA A 72 -12.45 -11.18 1.92
C ALA A 72 -13.30 -12.26 1.22
N ALA A 73 -13.61 -13.32 1.95
CA ALA A 73 -14.36 -14.47 1.44
C ALA A 73 -15.86 -14.17 1.22
N ASP A 74 -16.40 -13.16 1.90
CA ASP A 74 -17.81 -12.82 1.89
C ASP A 74 -18.05 -11.32 2.15
N GLU A 75 -19.31 -10.89 2.03
CA GLU A 75 -19.70 -9.48 2.20
C GLU A 75 -19.57 -8.99 3.64
N ILE A 76 -19.68 -9.86 4.64
CA ILE A 76 -19.52 -9.49 6.06
C ILE A 76 -18.07 -9.12 6.32
N THR A 77 -17.15 -9.98 5.91
CA THR A 77 -15.71 -9.77 6.00
C THR A 77 -15.29 -8.58 5.13
N GLY A 78 -15.85 -8.46 3.93
CA GLY A 78 -15.62 -7.33 3.04
C GLY A 78 -16.07 -6.00 3.64
N GLY A 79 -17.24 -5.96 4.28
CA GLY A 79 -17.73 -4.79 5.00
C GLY A 79 -16.83 -4.38 6.17
N ARG A 80 -16.32 -5.36 6.93
CA ARG A 80 -15.36 -5.12 8.02
C ARG A 80 -14.05 -4.52 7.49
N LEU A 81 -13.48 -5.08 6.42
CA LEU A 81 -12.25 -4.55 5.83
C LEU A 81 -12.44 -3.14 5.24
N ARG A 82 -13.59 -2.85 4.63
CA ARG A 82 -13.90 -1.49 4.13
C ARG A 82 -14.00 -0.47 5.27
N ASN A 83 -14.57 -0.87 6.40
CA ASN A 83 -14.64 -0.01 7.59
C ASN A 83 -13.25 0.25 8.17
N LEU A 84 -12.42 -0.80 8.30
CA LEU A 84 -11.03 -0.66 8.76
C LEU A 84 -10.21 0.23 7.81
N GLN A 85 -10.38 0.05 6.49
CA GLN A 85 -9.71 0.90 5.49
C GLN A 85 -10.10 2.37 5.66
N ARG A 86 -11.39 2.67 5.89
CA ARG A 86 -11.86 4.03 6.15
C ARG A 86 -11.27 4.59 7.43
N GLU A 87 -11.25 3.82 8.51
CA GLU A 87 -10.65 4.24 9.79
C GLU A 87 -9.16 4.56 9.64
N MET A 88 -8.41 3.71 8.94
CA MET A 88 -6.99 3.94 8.65
C MET A 88 -6.78 5.18 7.79
N TYR A 89 -7.65 5.40 6.80
CA TYR A 89 -7.64 6.60 5.99
C TYR A 89 -7.88 7.85 6.84
N GLU A 90 -8.92 7.84 7.70
CA GLU A 90 -9.27 8.94 8.60
C GLU A 90 -8.08 9.29 9.48
N ARG A 91 -7.45 8.29 10.14
CA ARG A 91 -6.25 8.50 10.96
C ARG A 91 -5.08 9.09 10.18
N ARG A 92 -4.86 8.64 8.94
CA ARG A 92 -3.81 9.19 8.06
C ARG A 92 -4.10 10.65 7.71
N THR A 93 -5.37 11.00 7.48
CA THR A 93 -5.77 12.37 7.14
C THR A 93 -5.91 13.30 8.35
N SER A 94 -6.23 12.77 9.54
CA SER A 94 -6.37 13.55 10.77
C SER A 94 -5.03 13.85 11.44
N GLY A 95 -3.97 13.13 11.07
CA GLY A 95 -2.61 13.36 11.58
C GLY A 95 -2.09 14.78 11.33
N ASP A 96 -2.59 15.46 10.29
CA ASP A 96 -2.22 16.83 9.95
C ASP A 96 -3.16 17.91 10.53
N THR A 97 -4.29 17.55 11.15
CA THR A 97 -5.25 18.54 11.67
C THR A 97 -5.14 18.80 13.18
N LEU A 98 -4.37 18.00 13.92
CA LEU A 98 -4.20 18.13 15.38
C LEU A 98 -2.75 18.39 15.83
N PHE A 99 -1.76 18.25 14.94
CA PHE A 99 -0.33 18.45 15.27
C PHE A 99 0.41 19.35 14.29
N ALA A 100 -0.30 20.08 13.42
CA ALA A 100 0.28 21.24 12.75
C ALA A 100 0.56 22.30 13.81
N ASP A 101 1.81 22.38 14.25
CA ASP A 101 2.30 23.34 15.23
C ASP A 101 1.89 24.77 14.80
N PRO A 102 1.11 25.53 15.60
CA PRO A 102 0.74 26.90 15.25
C PRO A 102 1.88 27.91 15.39
N ASP A 103 3.05 27.51 15.90
CA ASP A 103 4.16 28.41 16.24
C ASP A 103 5.40 28.20 15.35
N SER A 104 5.28 28.51 14.05
CA SER A 104 6.46 28.78 13.21
C SER A 104 6.53 30.21 12.67
N ASP A 105 5.89 31.15 13.36
CA ASP A 105 6.15 32.59 13.26
C ASP A 105 6.67 33.10 14.61
N VAL A 106 7.98 32.91 14.89
CA VAL A 106 8.81 33.81 15.72
C VAL A 106 10.28 33.34 15.73
N ALA A 107 11.11 33.97 14.88
CA ALA A 107 12.42 34.59 15.19
C ALA A 107 13.22 34.85 13.91
#